data_AF-A0A9D1Q6R0-F1
#
_entry.id   AF-A0A9D1Q6R0-F1
#
_cell.length_a   1.000
_cell.length_b   1.000
_cell.length_c   1.000
_cell.angle_alpha   90.00
_cell.angle_beta   90.00
_cell.angle_gamma   90.00
#
_symmetry.space_group_name_H-M   'P 1'
#
loop_
_entity.id
_entity.type
_entity.pdbx_description
1 polymer ?
#
loop_
_entity_poly.entity_id
_entity_poly.type
_entity_poly.pdbx_seq_one_letter_code
_entity_poly.pdbx_strand_id
1 'polypeptide(L)'
;MTQKTIFENWFHDFQINRIIKKDNSKIDGRPLYGYQLATEELESLKSIFSGYYRGLAANNTQLNTYYGAAFVLLASEFFRRSYERQWNWEAIYQFIGVKITDVAERTLLIENGFDYWNLKKIESVEGKNRDFLGAVMNQGGLPWRLVQNSQDNFGRVIQLCFTDYAEFMEKYGSLLPAVELLAQKHRFPEYLSNHSTFELIAGVVDTVVSLQRSYPDIAIVEDPFKYLEEKEPEWIFKFPIP
;
A
#
# COMPACT_ATOMS: atom_id res chain seq x y z
N MET A 1 -13.82 11.93 -31.54
CA MET A 1 -13.97 11.51 -30.13
C MET A 1 -13.29 10.16 -30.01
N THR A 2 -12.18 10.07 -29.29
CA THR A 2 -11.51 8.79 -29.01
C THR A 2 -12.40 7.99 -28.07
N GLN A 3 -12.77 6.76 -28.45
CA GLN A 3 -13.59 5.90 -27.61
C GLN A 3 -12.79 5.54 -26.35
N LYS A 4 -13.30 5.92 -25.18
CA LYS A 4 -12.65 5.64 -23.90
C LYS A 4 -12.55 4.14 -23.67
N THR A 5 -11.43 3.71 -23.11
CA THR A 5 -11.17 2.31 -22.77
C THR A 5 -12.01 1.89 -21.56
N ILE A 6 -12.24 0.58 -21.36
CA ILE A 6 -13.04 0.10 -20.20
C ILE A 6 -12.44 0.54 -18.85
N PHE A 7 -11.10 0.55 -18.75
CA PHE A 7 -10.41 1.00 -17.55
C PHE A 7 -10.47 2.52 -17.38
N GLU A 8 -10.41 3.28 -18.46
CA GLU A 8 -10.58 4.74 -18.42
C GLU A 8 -12.00 5.13 -17.98
N ASN A 9 -13.02 4.39 -18.43
CA ASN A 9 -14.39 4.59 -17.95
C ASN A 9 -14.50 4.25 -16.46
N TRP A 10 -13.93 3.11 -16.03
CA TRP A 10 -13.91 2.74 -14.62
C TRP A 10 -13.24 3.81 -13.75
N PHE A 11 -12.09 4.35 -14.17
CA PHE A 11 -11.39 5.41 -13.45
C PHE A 11 -12.19 6.71 -13.38
N HIS A 12 -12.92 7.05 -14.44
CA HIS A 12 -13.79 8.21 -14.43
C HIS A 12 -14.90 8.05 -13.39
N ASP A 13 -15.55 6.89 -13.34
CA ASP A 13 -16.60 6.59 -12.35
C ASP A 13 -16.03 6.58 -10.93
N PHE A 14 -14.87 5.95 -10.75
CA PHE A 14 -14.11 5.92 -9.49
C PHE A 14 -13.79 7.33 -8.97
N GLN A 15 -13.26 8.21 -9.81
CA GLN A 15 -12.97 9.60 -9.45
C GLN A 15 -14.24 10.40 -9.18
N ILE A 16 -15.30 10.24 -9.99
CA ILE A 16 -16.59 10.90 -9.79
C ILE A 16 -17.18 10.54 -8.42
N ASN A 17 -17.18 9.25 -8.06
CA ASN A 17 -17.73 8.80 -6.77
C ASN A 17 -16.99 9.42 -5.58
N ARG A 18 -15.69 9.63 -5.70
CA ARG A 18 -14.85 10.32 -4.71
C ARG A 18 -15.10 11.83 -4.65
N ILE A 19 -15.23 12.50 -5.80
CA ILE A 19 -15.61 13.93 -5.88
C ILE A 19 -16.96 14.17 -5.22
N ILE A 20 -17.96 13.32 -5.50
CA ILE A 20 -19.32 13.44 -4.94
C ILE A 20 -19.29 13.26 -3.41
N LYS A 21 -18.41 12.40 -2.90
CA LYS A 21 -18.21 12.18 -1.47
C LYS A 21 -17.34 13.26 -0.78
N LYS A 22 -16.87 14.28 -1.52
CA LYS A 22 -15.92 15.32 -1.06
C LYS A 22 -14.63 14.72 -0.46
N ASP A 23 -14.13 13.63 -1.03
CA ASP A 23 -12.97 12.91 -0.50
C ASP A 23 -12.04 12.39 -1.62
N ASN A 24 -10.73 12.38 -1.37
CA ASN A 24 -9.71 11.56 -2.05
C ASN A 24 -9.73 11.46 -3.60
N SER A 25 -10.22 12.47 -4.31
CA SER A 25 -10.33 12.42 -5.77
C SER A 25 -9.07 12.83 -6.52
N LYS A 26 -8.15 13.52 -5.83
CA LYS A 26 -6.92 14.04 -6.45
C LYS A 26 -5.87 12.95 -6.52
N ILE A 27 -5.30 12.76 -7.70
CA ILE A 27 -4.09 11.98 -7.87
C ILE A 27 -2.91 12.88 -7.49
N ASP A 28 -2.30 12.62 -6.34
CA ASP A 28 -1.27 13.50 -5.76
C ASP A 28 0.00 12.77 -5.28
N GLY A 29 0.13 11.48 -5.58
CA GLY A 29 1.27 10.68 -5.14
C GLY A 29 1.17 10.15 -3.73
N ARG A 30 0.04 10.34 -3.02
CA ARG A 30 -0.21 9.61 -1.78
C ARG A 30 -0.23 8.09 -2.04
N PRO A 31 0.19 7.26 -1.07
CA PRO A 31 0.09 5.82 -1.18
C PRO A 31 -1.33 5.34 -1.52
N LEU A 32 -1.44 4.20 -2.23
CA LEU A 32 -2.72 3.77 -2.80
C LEU A 32 -3.79 3.36 -1.79
N TYR A 33 -3.41 2.94 -0.58
CA TYR A 33 -4.36 2.67 0.50
C TYR A 33 -5.13 3.93 0.92
N GLY A 34 -4.53 5.11 0.75
CA GLY A 34 -5.15 6.40 1.08
C GLY A 34 -6.36 6.74 0.20
N TYR A 35 -6.55 6.03 -0.90
CA TYR A 35 -7.77 6.14 -1.70
C TYR A 35 -8.92 5.33 -1.07
N GLN A 36 -8.68 4.35 -0.20
CA GLN A 36 -9.73 3.53 0.43
C GLN A 36 -10.64 2.86 -0.62
N LEU A 37 -10.08 1.93 -1.42
CA LEU A 37 -10.84 1.19 -2.42
C LEU A 37 -11.95 0.36 -1.75
N ALA A 38 -13.21 0.54 -2.17
CA ALA A 38 -14.34 -0.21 -1.64
C ALA A 38 -14.31 -1.68 -2.12
N THR A 39 -15.04 -2.56 -1.44
CA THR A 39 -15.10 -3.99 -1.81
C THR A 39 -15.68 -4.18 -3.20
N GLU A 40 -16.73 -3.43 -3.52
CA GLU A 40 -17.43 -3.46 -4.80
C GLU A 40 -16.53 -2.96 -5.93
N GLU A 41 -15.71 -1.94 -5.65
CA GLU A 41 -14.75 -1.38 -6.59
C GLU A 41 -13.62 -2.38 -6.90
N LEU A 42 -13.12 -3.09 -5.87
CA LEU A 42 -12.12 -4.13 -6.04
C LEU A 42 -12.66 -5.31 -6.88
N GLU A 43 -13.86 -5.81 -6.57
CA GLU A 43 -14.48 -6.90 -7.35
C GLU A 43 -14.80 -6.46 -8.79
N SER A 44 -15.19 -5.19 -8.99
CA SER A 44 -15.34 -4.63 -10.33
C SER A 44 -14.03 -4.64 -11.10
N LEU A 45 -12.91 -4.17 -10.51
CA LEU A 45 -11.60 -4.21 -11.17
C LEU A 45 -11.16 -5.62 -11.51
N LYS A 46 -11.34 -6.56 -10.58
CA LYS A 46 -11.04 -7.98 -10.79
C LYS A 46 -11.82 -8.54 -11.98
N SER A 47 -13.13 -8.26 -12.05
CA SER A 47 -13.96 -8.68 -13.18
C SER A 47 -13.46 -8.09 -14.50
N ILE A 48 -13.10 -6.81 -14.52
CA ILE A 48 -12.56 -6.15 -15.72
C ILE A 48 -11.25 -6.83 -16.15
N PHE A 49 -10.31 -7.07 -15.23
CA PHE A 49 -9.06 -7.77 -15.55
C PHE A 49 -9.30 -9.17 -16.12
N SER A 50 -10.15 -9.96 -15.47
CA SER A 50 -10.47 -11.33 -15.93
C SER A 50 -11.07 -11.39 -17.34
N GLY A 51 -11.88 -10.40 -17.72
CA GLY A 51 -12.60 -10.39 -18.99
C GLY A 51 -11.87 -9.68 -20.13
N TYR A 52 -11.09 -8.65 -19.82
CA TYR A 52 -10.62 -7.65 -20.78
C TYR A 52 -9.11 -7.47 -20.84
N TYR A 53 -8.34 -8.07 -19.93
CA TYR A 53 -6.89 -8.06 -20.08
C TYR A 53 -6.48 -8.82 -21.35
N ARG A 54 -5.71 -8.15 -22.21
CA ARG A 54 -5.18 -8.68 -23.48
C ARG A 54 -3.68 -8.42 -23.61
N GLY A 55 -3.03 -8.05 -22.51
CA GLY A 55 -1.66 -7.55 -22.47
C GLY A 55 -1.54 -6.07 -22.86
N LEU A 56 -0.32 -5.55 -22.79
CA LEU A 56 -0.02 -4.18 -23.21
C LEU A 56 -0.14 -4.03 -24.72
N ALA A 57 -0.80 -2.96 -25.17
CA ALA A 57 -0.94 -2.65 -26.59
C ALA A 57 0.31 -1.90 -27.07
N ALA A 58 1.02 -2.46 -28.05
CA ALA A 58 2.31 -1.95 -28.54
C ALA A 58 2.30 -0.44 -28.91
N ASN A 59 1.16 0.09 -29.38
CA ASN A 59 1.02 1.47 -29.85
C ASN A 59 -0.04 2.30 -29.12
N ASN A 60 -0.49 1.89 -27.92
CA ASN A 60 -1.52 2.63 -27.19
C ASN A 60 -1.08 2.98 -25.76
N THR A 61 -0.30 4.06 -25.65
CA THR A 61 0.23 4.57 -24.38
C THR A 61 -0.90 4.85 -23.36
N GLN A 62 -2.00 5.47 -23.79
CA GLN A 62 -3.11 5.82 -22.90
C GLN A 62 -3.78 4.57 -22.30
N LEU A 63 -4.07 3.56 -23.13
CA LEU A 63 -4.59 2.27 -22.66
C LEU A 63 -3.64 1.63 -21.65
N ASN A 64 -2.35 1.60 -21.97
CA ASN A 64 -1.31 1.01 -21.12
C ASN A 64 -1.17 1.77 -19.79
N THR A 65 -1.36 3.08 -19.78
CA THR A 65 -1.39 3.91 -18.55
C THR A 65 -2.54 3.51 -17.64
N TYR A 66 -3.78 3.45 -18.14
CA TYR A 66 -4.93 3.06 -17.31
C TYR A 66 -4.88 1.59 -16.88
N TYR A 67 -4.33 0.71 -17.72
CA TYR A 67 -4.08 -0.69 -17.35
C TYR A 67 -3.11 -0.76 -16.17
N GLY A 68 -2.00 -0.03 -16.26
CA GLY A 68 -1.00 0.04 -15.19
C GLY A 68 -1.59 0.58 -13.91
N ALA A 69 -2.31 1.70 -14.00
CA ALA A 69 -2.96 2.35 -12.87
C ALA A 69 -3.93 1.42 -12.14
N ALA A 70 -4.78 0.71 -12.89
CA ALA A 70 -5.73 -0.24 -12.33
C ALA A 70 -5.03 -1.46 -11.71
N PHE A 71 -3.97 -1.95 -12.36
CA PHE A 71 -3.23 -3.12 -11.89
C PHE A 71 -2.57 -2.84 -10.55
N VAL A 72 -1.84 -1.72 -10.42
CA VAL A 72 -1.16 -1.38 -9.17
C VAL A 72 -2.16 -1.12 -8.05
N LEU A 73 -3.30 -0.45 -8.31
CA LEU A 73 -4.34 -0.22 -7.33
C LEU A 73 -4.97 -1.53 -6.84
N LEU A 74 -5.38 -2.41 -7.77
CA LEU A 74 -5.94 -3.72 -7.43
C LEU A 74 -4.95 -4.58 -6.66
N ALA A 75 -3.69 -4.64 -7.11
CA ALA A 75 -2.69 -5.50 -6.48
C ALA A 75 -2.35 -5.04 -5.06
N SER A 76 -2.22 -3.73 -4.87
CA SER A 76 -2.02 -3.10 -3.56
C SER A 76 -3.16 -3.46 -2.61
N GLU A 77 -4.40 -3.30 -3.08
CA GLU A 77 -5.58 -3.61 -2.27
C GLU A 77 -5.73 -5.11 -1.98
N PHE A 78 -5.42 -5.97 -2.96
CA PHE A 78 -5.41 -7.41 -2.74
C PHE A 78 -4.43 -7.79 -1.63
N PHE A 79 -3.19 -7.28 -1.66
CA PHE A 79 -2.21 -7.61 -0.62
C PHE A 79 -2.62 -7.08 0.75
N ARG A 80 -3.31 -5.93 0.79
CA ARG A 80 -3.90 -5.40 2.04
C ARG A 80 -4.95 -6.33 2.63
N ARG A 81 -5.85 -6.87 1.79
CA ARG A 81 -7.03 -7.64 2.23
C ARG A 81 -6.79 -9.13 2.38
N SER A 82 -6.12 -9.75 1.43
CA SER A 82 -6.07 -11.21 1.24
C SER A 82 -4.79 -11.83 1.77
N TYR A 83 -4.17 -11.16 2.75
CA TYR A 83 -2.88 -11.60 3.25
C TYR A 83 -2.95 -12.94 3.99
N GLU A 84 -2.38 -13.99 3.39
CA GLU A 84 -2.42 -15.36 3.93
C GLU A 84 -1.11 -16.17 3.78
N ARG A 85 0.07 -15.51 3.67
CA ARG A 85 1.46 -16.09 3.71
C ARG A 85 2.25 -16.16 2.40
N GLN A 86 1.70 -15.79 1.24
CA GLN A 86 2.45 -15.81 -0.02
C GLN A 86 2.61 -14.41 -0.64
N TRP A 87 3.87 -13.95 -0.68
CA TRP A 87 4.28 -12.74 -1.40
C TRP A 87 4.85 -13.12 -2.74
N ASN A 88 3.96 -13.28 -3.71
CA ASN A 88 4.35 -13.52 -5.08
C ASN A 88 3.27 -12.99 -6.03
N TRP A 89 3.67 -12.81 -7.28
CA TRP A 89 2.75 -12.40 -8.34
C TRP A 89 1.72 -13.47 -8.69
N GLU A 90 1.99 -14.75 -8.40
CA GLU A 90 1.08 -15.86 -8.72
C GLU A 90 -0.25 -15.74 -7.97
N ALA A 91 -0.24 -15.29 -6.71
CA ALA A 91 -1.46 -15.02 -5.94
C ALA A 91 -2.34 -13.95 -6.60
N ILE A 92 -1.73 -12.88 -7.11
CA ILE A 92 -2.44 -11.83 -7.86
C ILE A 92 -3.02 -12.41 -9.15
N TYR A 93 -2.22 -13.18 -9.88
CA TYR A 93 -2.65 -13.78 -11.15
C TYR A 93 -3.84 -14.73 -10.98
N GLN A 94 -3.83 -15.53 -9.91
CA GLN A 94 -4.95 -16.38 -9.54
C GLN A 94 -6.19 -15.56 -9.18
N PHE A 95 -6.01 -14.47 -8.42
CA PHE A 95 -7.11 -13.59 -8.02
C PHE A 95 -7.82 -12.94 -9.21
N ILE A 96 -7.06 -12.46 -10.20
CA ILE A 96 -7.62 -11.80 -11.40
C ILE A 96 -7.92 -12.77 -12.55
N GLY A 97 -7.53 -14.04 -12.44
CA GLY A 97 -7.68 -15.05 -13.49
C GLY A 97 -6.82 -14.81 -14.73
N VAL A 98 -5.73 -14.05 -14.61
CA VAL A 98 -4.85 -13.65 -15.71
C VAL A 98 -3.40 -13.83 -15.31
N LYS A 99 -2.62 -14.52 -16.15
CA LYS A 99 -1.18 -14.72 -15.92
C LYS A 99 -0.36 -13.79 -16.79
N ILE A 100 0.36 -12.87 -16.16
CA ILE A 100 1.33 -11.99 -16.84
C ILE A 100 2.71 -12.66 -16.75
N THR A 101 3.04 -13.45 -17.77
CA THR A 101 4.28 -14.25 -17.79
C THR A 101 5.51 -13.43 -18.16
N ASP A 102 5.34 -12.42 -19.01
CA ASP A 102 6.45 -11.56 -19.43
C ASP A 102 6.82 -10.58 -18.30
N VAL A 103 8.08 -10.64 -17.87
CA VAL A 103 8.66 -9.78 -16.84
C VAL A 103 8.75 -8.32 -17.31
N ALA A 104 9.09 -8.09 -18.58
CA ALA A 104 9.18 -6.75 -19.16
C ALA A 104 7.78 -6.10 -19.23
N GLU A 105 6.78 -6.88 -19.66
CA GLU A 105 5.39 -6.44 -19.68
C GLU A 105 4.91 -6.06 -18.27
N ARG A 106 5.12 -6.93 -17.28
CA ARG A 106 4.76 -6.62 -15.88
C ARG A 106 5.48 -5.38 -15.37
N THR A 107 6.77 -5.23 -15.68
CA THR A 107 7.56 -4.07 -15.26
C THR A 107 6.96 -2.78 -15.82
N LEU A 108 6.70 -2.75 -17.12
CA LEU A 108 6.10 -1.59 -17.79
C LEU A 108 4.69 -1.29 -17.27
N LEU A 109 3.89 -2.33 -16.99
CA LEU A 109 2.57 -2.19 -16.38
C LEU A 109 2.66 -1.50 -15.01
N ILE A 110 3.62 -1.89 -14.17
CA ILE A 110 3.80 -1.30 -12.84
C ILE A 110 4.33 0.14 -12.95
N GLU A 111 5.33 0.39 -13.80
CA GLU A 111 5.89 1.73 -14.02
C GLU A 111 4.80 2.70 -14.51
N ASN A 112 3.99 2.30 -15.49
CA ASN A 112 2.86 3.08 -15.97
C ASN A 112 1.85 3.40 -14.85
N GLY A 113 1.60 2.46 -13.95
CA GLY A 113 0.74 2.69 -12.80
C GLY A 113 1.34 3.68 -11.81
N PHE A 114 2.62 3.51 -11.47
CA PHE A 114 3.32 4.42 -10.57
C PHE A 114 3.35 5.85 -11.10
N ASP A 115 3.65 6.01 -12.39
CA ASP A 115 3.64 7.31 -13.06
C ASP A 115 2.23 7.92 -13.08
N TYR A 116 1.18 7.14 -13.37
CA TYR A 116 -0.20 7.63 -13.34
C TYR A 116 -0.57 8.19 -11.97
N TRP A 117 -0.23 7.46 -10.91
CA TRP A 117 -0.55 7.82 -9.52
C TRP A 117 0.39 8.89 -8.92
N ASN A 118 1.41 9.34 -9.66
CA ASN A 118 2.47 10.24 -9.19
C ASN A 118 3.26 9.65 -8.00
N LEU A 119 3.45 8.34 -7.96
CA LEU A 119 4.20 7.64 -6.92
C LEU A 119 5.72 7.77 -7.12
N LYS A 120 6.49 7.65 -6.04
CA LYS A 120 7.95 7.62 -6.12
C LYS A 120 8.40 6.46 -7.00
N LYS A 121 9.33 6.72 -7.93
CA LYS A 121 9.90 5.70 -8.81
C LYS A 121 10.58 4.59 -8.03
N ILE A 122 10.50 3.38 -8.58
CA ILE A 122 11.09 2.18 -8.00
C ILE A 122 12.58 2.20 -8.30
N GLU A 123 13.37 2.55 -7.29
CA GLU A 123 14.82 2.67 -7.38
C GLU A 123 15.50 1.30 -7.25
N SER A 124 16.64 1.13 -7.92
CA SER A 124 17.55 0.01 -7.67
C SER A 124 18.45 0.37 -6.50
N VAL A 125 18.56 -0.52 -5.53
CA VAL A 125 19.60 -0.43 -4.49
C VAL A 125 20.87 -1.07 -5.04
N GLU A 126 22.05 -0.50 -4.77
CA GLU A 126 23.33 -1.07 -5.21
C GLU A 126 23.42 -2.57 -4.86
N GLY A 127 23.70 -3.40 -5.87
CA GLY A 127 23.79 -4.86 -5.73
C GLY A 127 22.45 -5.60 -5.63
N LYS A 128 21.30 -4.94 -5.76
CA LYS A 128 19.96 -5.57 -5.77
C LYS A 128 19.11 -5.11 -6.96
N ASN A 129 18.31 -6.02 -7.50
CA ASN A 129 17.30 -5.69 -8.51
C ASN A 129 16.18 -4.82 -7.89
N ARG A 130 15.51 -4.04 -8.74
CA ARG A 130 14.33 -3.25 -8.37
C ARG A 130 13.24 -4.16 -7.78
N ASP A 131 12.82 -3.89 -6.55
CA ASP A 131 11.77 -4.66 -5.87
C ASP A 131 10.38 -4.13 -6.22
N PHE A 132 9.92 -4.50 -7.42
CA PHE A 132 8.59 -4.11 -7.91
C PHE A 132 7.44 -4.66 -7.05
N LEU A 133 7.61 -5.86 -6.49
CA LEU A 133 6.57 -6.49 -5.69
C LEU A 133 6.42 -5.75 -4.36
N GLY A 134 7.55 -5.53 -3.67
CA GLY A 134 7.59 -4.74 -2.45
C GLY A 134 7.07 -3.32 -2.66
N ALA A 135 7.45 -2.67 -3.76
CA ALA A 135 6.98 -1.33 -4.07
C ALA A 135 5.45 -1.25 -4.22
N VAL A 136 4.82 -2.19 -4.95
CA VAL A 136 3.36 -2.26 -5.09
C VAL A 136 2.71 -2.57 -3.74
N MET A 137 3.27 -3.50 -2.97
CA MET A 137 2.73 -3.85 -1.65
C MET A 137 2.73 -2.67 -0.68
N ASN A 138 3.79 -1.86 -0.68
CA ASN A 138 3.88 -0.65 0.14
C ASN A 138 2.75 0.35 -0.16
N GLN A 139 2.22 0.32 -1.38
CA GLN A 139 1.07 1.15 -1.72
C GLN A 139 -0.23 0.62 -1.08
N GLY A 140 -0.31 -0.65 -0.71
CA GLY A 140 -1.45 -1.25 -0.03
C GLY A 140 -1.49 -1.01 1.48
N GLY A 141 -0.42 -0.45 2.06
CA GLY A 141 -0.27 -0.26 3.50
C GLY A 141 0.00 -1.58 4.24
N LEU A 142 0.00 -1.52 5.58
CA LEU A 142 0.28 -2.70 6.40
C LEU A 142 -0.87 -3.75 6.28
N PRO A 143 -0.56 -5.03 6.02
CA PRO A 143 -1.58 -6.09 5.94
C PRO A 143 -2.18 -6.39 7.33
N TRP A 144 -3.29 -5.72 7.68
CA TRP A 144 -3.88 -5.71 9.03
C TRP A 144 -4.28 -7.08 9.58
N ARG A 145 -4.60 -8.05 8.71
CA ARG A 145 -4.85 -9.44 9.15
C ARG A 145 -3.64 -10.05 9.88
N LEU A 146 -2.42 -9.58 9.62
CA LEU A 146 -1.22 -9.98 10.38
C LEU A 146 -1.14 -9.36 11.76
N VAL A 147 -1.54 -8.10 11.89
CA VAL A 147 -1.58 -7.40 13.19
C VAL A 147 -2.56 -8.10 14.12
N GLN A 148 -3.71 -8.53 13.58
CA GLN A 148 -4.80 -9.14 14.33
C GLN A 148 -4.52 -10.60 14.75
N ASN A 149 -3.68 -11.31 14.02
CA ASN A 149 -3.32 -12.69 14.35
C ASN A 149 -2.20 -12.72 15.40
N SER A 150 -2.60 -12.75 16.67
CA SER A 150 -1.75 -12.64 17.87
C SER A 150 -0.73 -13.76 18.10
N GLN A 151 -0.56 -14.72 17.18
CA GLN A 151 0.37 -15.84 17.34
C GLN A 151 1.78 -15.54 16.81
N ASP A 152 1.98 -14.45 16.06
CA ASP A 152 3.25 -14.14 15.43
C ASP A 152 4.05 -13.07 16.20
N ASN A 153 5.38 -13.14 16.12
CA ASN A 153 6.33 -12.16 16.69
C ASN A 153 6.14 -10.72 16.15
N PHE A 154 5.22 -10.53 15.21
CA PHE A 154 4.88 -9.30 14.54
C PHE A 154 4.41 -8.20 15.51
N GLY A 155 3.35 -8.46 16.28
CA GLY A 155 2.82 -7.50 17.26
C GLY A 155 3.85 -7.13 18.32
N ARG A 156 4.71 -8.10 18.71
CA ARG A 156 5.80 -7.86 19.66
C ARG A 156 6.84 -6.88 19.12
N VAL A 157 7.25 -7.00 17.86
CA VAL A 157 8.21 -6.05 17.27
C VAL A 157 7.63 -4.65 17.20
N ILE A 158 6.36 -4.50 16.82
CA ILE A 158 5.68 -3.19 16.82
C ILE A 158 5.66 -2.61 18.25
N GLN A 159 5.31 -3.40 19.25
CA GLN A 159 5.30 -2.96 20.65
C GLN A 159 6.69 -2.50 21.13
N LEU A 160 7.74 -3.24 20.77
CA LEU A 160 9.12 -2.86 21.11
C LEU A 160 9.56 -1.57 20.39
N CYS A 161 9.12 -1.37 19.14
CA CYS A 161 9.36 -0.12 18.42
C CYS A 161 8.72 1.08 19.13
N PHE A 162 7.52 0.91 19.70
CA PHE A 162 6.90 1.94 20.54
C PHE A 162 7.63 2.17 21.86
N THR A 163 8.01 1.08 22.54
CA THR A 163 8.61 1.13 23.88
C THR A 163 9.97 1.83 23.85
N ASP A 164 10.79 1.51 22.85
CA ASP A 164 12.19 1.96 22.76
C ASP A 164 12.36 3.08 21.72
N TYR A 165 11.26 3.71 21.27
CA TYR A 165 11.25 4.68 20.16
C TYR A 165 12.30 5.79 20.32
N ALA A 166 12.37 6.41 21.51
CA ALA A 166 13.28 7.53 21.76
C ALA A 166 14.76 7.10 21.66
N GLU A 167 15.10 5.93 22.20
CA GLU A 167 16.46 5.36 22.13
C GLU A 167 16.83 5.03 20.67
N PHE A 168 15.90 4.44 19.92
CA PHE A 168 16.14 4.15 18.51
C PHE A 168 16.34 5.41 17.66
N MET A 169 15.54 6.45 17.90
CA MET A 169 15.72 7.73 17.21
C MET A 169 17.04 8.40 17.55
N GLU A 170 17.47 8.37 18.82
CA GLU A 170 18.78 8.89 19.24
C GLU A 170 19.94 8.13 18.57
N LYS A 171 19.84 6.80 18.51
CA LYS A 171 20.91 5.94 18.02
C LYS A 171 21.01 5.87 16.50
N TYR A 172 19.88 5.84 15.80
CA TYR A 172 19.81 5.53 14.37
C TYR A 172 19.27 6.69 13.52
N GLY A 173 18.67 7.71 14.13
CA GLY A 173 18.03 8.83 13.42
C GLY A 173 16.74 8.46 12.66
N SER A 174 16.37 7.17 12.65
CA SER A 174 15.15 6.64 12.04
C SER A 174 14.81 5.30 12.68
N LEU A 175 13.54 4.87 12.58
CA LEU A 175 13.10 3.62 13.16
C LEU A 175 13.43 2.38 12.30
N LEU A 176 13.65 2.58 11.00
CA LEU A 176 13.85 1.48 10.04
C LEU A 176 15.00 0.50 10.45
N PRO A 177 16.21 0.96 10.83
CA PRO A 177 17.26 0.04 11.30
C PRO A 177 16.89 -0.71 12.59
N ALA A 178 16.06 -0.11 13.45
CA ALA A 178 15.58 -0.75 14.67
C ALA A 178 14.55 -1.83 14.36
N VAL A 179 13.62 -1.58 13.43
CA VAL A 179 12.67 -2.59 12.96
C VAL A 179 13.40 -3.78 12.35
N GLU A 180 14.42 -3.55 11.51
CA GLU A 180 15.26 -4.61 10.93
C GLU A 180 15.93 -5.47 12.02
N LEU A 181 16.54 -4.82 13.02
CA LEU A 181 17.19 -5.50 14.12
C LEU A 181 16.20 -6.33 14.97
N LEU A 182 15.06 -5.74 15.30
CA LEU A 182 14.02 -6.39 16.10
C LEU A 182 13.39 -7.56 15.33
N ALA A 183 13.15 -7.41 14.03
CA ALA A 183 12.67 -8.47 13.16
C ALA A 183 13.64 -9.66 13.13
N GLN A 184 14.93 -9.41 13.01
CA GLN A 184 15.95 -10.47 13.09
C GLN A 184 15.98 -11.14 14.47
N LYS A 185 16.03 -10.35 15.55
CA LYS A 185 16.10 -10.83 16.94
C LYS A 185 14.89 -11.68 17.33
N HIS A 186 13.71 -11.27 16.88
CA HIS A 186 12.44 -11.92 17.20
C HIS A 186 12.00 -12.89 16.11
N ARG A 187 12.89 -13.31 15.21
CA ARG A 187 12.59 -14.31 14.16
C ARG A 187 11.29 -13.98 13.43
N PHE A 188 11.25 -12.79 12.85
CA PHE A 188 10.19 -12.45 11.91
C PHE A 188 10.06 -13.56 10.87
N PRO A 189 8.83 -13.88 10.44
CA PRO A 189 8.65 -14.80 9.35
C PRO A 189 9.49 -14.33 8.14
N GLU A 190 10.17 -15.26 7.47
CA GLU A 190 11.05 -14.94 6.34
C GLU A 190 10.28 -14.18 5.25
N TYR A 191 9.04 -14.61 5.01
CA TYR A 191 8.13 -13.95 4.11
C TYR A 191 7.71 -12.55 4.58
N LEU A 192 8.00 -12.08 5.79
CA LEU A 192 7.82 -10.69 6.25
C LEU A 192 9.13 -9.91 6.35
N SER A 193 10.25 -10.59 6.20
CA SER A 193 11.57 -10.05 6.46
C SER A 193 12.10 -9.34 5.22
N ASN A 194 11.35 -8.35 4.73
CA ASN A 194 11.78 -7.49 3.64
C ASN A 194 11.72 -6.01 4.03
N HIS A 195 12.50 -5.24 3.29
CA HIS A 195 12.66 -3.81 3.50
C HIS A 195 11.33 -3.07 3.51
N SER A 196 10.49 -3.33 2.51
CA SER A 196 9.17 -2.75 2.32
C SER A 196 8.27 -2.87 3.57
N THR A 197 8.28 -4.05 4.19
CA THR A 197 7.51 -4.30 5.41
C THR A 197 8.07 -3.56 6.61
N PHE A 198 9.39 -3.47 6.70
CA PHE A 198 10.04 -2.72 7.77
C PHE A 198 9.78 -1.22 7.64
N GLU A 199 9.75 -0.67 6.43
CA GLU A 199 9.34 0.72 6.17
C GLU A 199 7.89 0.98 6.60
N LEU A 200 6.97 0.07 6.29
CA LEU A 200 5.57 0.20 6.72
C LEU A 200 5.43 0.18 8.24
N ILE A 201 6.12 -0.75 8.92
CA ILE A 201 6.11 -0.82 10.39
C ILE A 201 6.69 0.46 10.99
N ALA A 202 7.84 0.91 10.48
CA ALA A 202 8.48 2.14 10.92
C ALA A 202 7.52 3.33 10.78
N GLY A 203 6.90 3.47 9.61
CA GLY A 203 5.94 4.54 9.34
C GLY A 203 4.70 4.48 10.24
N VAL A 204 4.15 3.30 10.54
CA VAL A 204 3.00 3.19 11.47
C VAL A 204 3.39 3.72 12.83
N VAL A 205 4.54 3.29 13.35
CA VAL A 205 5.02 3.71 14.66
C VAL A 205 5.31 5.21 14.69
N ASP A 206 5.99 5.73 13.66
CA ASP A 206 6.26 7.16 13.51
C ASP A 206 4.98 7.99 13.49
N THR A 207 3.96 7.58 12.74
CA THR A 207 2.67 8.29 12.69
C THR A 207 1.98 8.31 14.06
N VAL A 208 1.92 7.16 14.75
CA VAL A 208 1.29 7.08 16.08
C VAL A 208 2.02 7.98 17.08
N VAL A 209 3.35 7.92 17.12
CA VAL A 209 4.15 8.75 18.04
C VAL A 209 4.01 10.23 17.69
N SER A 210 3.96 10.58 16.40
CA SER A 210 3.72 11.95 15.93
C SER A 210 2.36 12.47 16.39
N LEU A 211 1.29 11.69 16.22
CA LEU A 211 -0.05 12.05 16.68
C LEU A 211 -0.11 12.20 18.21
N GLN A 212 0.50 11.28 18.96
CA GLN A 212 0.56 11.39 20.43
C GLN A 212 1.31 12.66 20.88
N ARG A 213 2.39 13.04 20.20
CA ARG A 213 3.13 14.28 20.50
C ARG A 213 2.35 15.54 20.14
N SER A 214 1.65 15.55 19.01
CA SER A 214 0.80 16.66 18.58
C SER A 214 -0.45 16.79 19.44
N TYR A 215 -0.95 15.69 19.98
CA TYR A 215 -2.17 15.62 20.78
C TYR A 215 -1.96 14.80 22.06
N PRO A 216 -1.25 15.33 23.07
CA PRO A 216 -0.88 14.56 24.28
C PRO A 216 -2.08 13.97 25.05
N ASP A 217 -3.22 14.66 25.03
CA ASP A 217 -4.43 14.24 25.74
C ASP A 217 -5.07 12.97 25.14
N ILE A 218 -4.68 12.56 23.92
CA ILE A 218 -5.22 11.36 23.27
C ILE A 218 -5.03 10.08 24.10
N ALA A 219 -4.02 10.05 24.97
CA ALA A 219 -3.73 8.89 25.82
C ALA A 219 -4.72 8.73 26.99
N ILE A 220 -5.49 9.77 27.32
CA ILE A 220 -6.38 9.80 28.50
C ILE A 220 -7.86 10.02 28.15
N VAL A 221 -8.18 10.23 26.88
CA VAL A 221 -9.58 10.33 26.42
C VAL A 221 -10.21 8.95 26.29
N GLU A 222 -11.52 8.88 26.53
CA GLU A 222 -12.30 7.64 26.46
C GLU A 222 -12.38 7.08 25.03
N ASP A 223 -12.47 7.96 24.03
CA ASP A 223 -12.50 7.60 22.60
C ASP A 223 -11.42 8.38 21.81
N PRO A 224 -10.21 7.80 21.66
CA PRO A 224 -9.11 8.40 20.90
C PRO A 224 -9.44 8.66 19.42
N PHE A 225 -10.29 7.83 18.82
CA PHE A 225 -10.64 7.94 17.39
C PHE A 225 -11.54 9.14 17.16
N LYS A 226 -12.62 9.26 17.96
CA LYS A 226 -13.50 10.43 17.91
C LYS A 226 -12.74 11.72 18.22
N TYR A 227 -11.84 11.67 19.20
CA TYR A 227 -10.99 12.81 19.53
C TYR A 227 -10.13 13.26 18.32
N LEU A 228 -9.54 12.32 17.59
CA LEU A 228 -8.77 12.62 16.39
C LEU A 228 -9.66 13.10 15.23
N GLU A 229 -10.85 12.53 15.02
CA GLU A 229 -11.81 13.02 14.02
C GLU A 229 -12.17 14.51 14.23
N GLU A 230 -12.27 14.94 15.49
CA GLU A 230 -12.56 16.34 15.84
C GLU A 230 -11.34 17.26 15.71
N LYS A 231 -10.14 16.79 16.08
CA LYS A 231 -8.93 17.62 16.17
C LYS A 231 -8.06 17.63 14.92
N GLU A 232 -8.14 16.58 14.12
CA GLU A 232 -7.37 16.38 12.89
C GLU A 232 -8.19 15.50 11.95
N PRO A 233 -9.22 16.02 11.26
CA PRO A 233 -10.13 15.20 10.44
C PRO A 233 -9.44 14.32 9.38
N GLU A 234 -8.22 14.69 8.97
CA GLU A 234 -7.40 13.97 7.99
C GLU A 234 -6.36 13.01 8.64
N TRP A 235 -6.47 12.75 9.95
CA TRP A 235 -5.49 11.97 10.72
C TRP A 235 -5.29 10.57 10.16
N ILE A 236 -6.37 9.95 9.69
CA ILE A 236 -6.36 8.59 9.12
C ILE A 236 -5.46 8.53 7.89
N PHE A 237 -5.35 9.62 7.12
CA PHE A 237 -4.48 9.70 5.95
C PHE A 237 -2.99 9.84 6.29
N LYS A 238 -2.65 10.15 7.55
CA LYS A 238 -1.25 10.22 8.02
C LYS A 238 -0.66 8.85 8.29
N PHE A 239 -1.50 7.84 8.47
CA PHE A 239 -1.06 6.49 8.72
C PHE A 239 -0.62 5.81 7.42
N PRO A 240 0.44 4.98 7.41
CA PRO A 240 0.71 4.01 6.35
C PRO A 240 -0.21 2.77 6.43
N ILE A 241 -1.43 2.99 6.90
CA ILE A 241 -2.55 2.04 7.01
C ILE A 241 -3.84 2.82 6.71
N PRO A 242 -4.87 2.17 6.14
CA PRO A 242 -6.14 2.82 5.84
C PRO A 242 -6.94 3.23 7.08
#